data_AF-A0A0B2WSY1-F1
#
_entry.id   AF-A0A0B2WSY1-F1
#
_cell.length_a   1.000
_cell.length_b   1.000
_cell.length_c   1.000
_cell.angle_alpha   90.00
_cell.angle_beta   90.00
_cell.angle_gamma   90.00
#
_symmetry.space_group_name_H-M   'P 1'
#
loop_
_entity.id
_entity.type
_entity.pdbx_description
1 polymer ?
#
loop_
_entity_poly.entity_id
_entity_poly.type
_entity_poly.pdbx_seq_one_letter_code
_entity_poly.pdbx_strand_id
1 'polypeptide(L)'
;MNPAVSRTAAQRSFSLMTAARSAARSMEPHPFQRVSATRKSAKADWAGEAKRLGKQMAIFAPGITVLLGWPYLAKVIADGHV
;
A
#
# COMPACT_ATOMS: atom_id res chain seq x y z
N MET A 1 2.37 -26.86 -18.38
CA MET A 1 2.14 -26.27 -17.04
C MET A 1 1.94 -24.77 -17.24
N ASN A 2 0.77 -24.24 -16.89
CA ASN A 2 0.34 -22.88 -17.27
C ASN A 2 0.99 -21.84 -16.33
N PRO A 3 1.80 -20.88 -16.81
CA PRO A 3 2.58 -19.95 -15.96
C PRO A 3 1.71 -19.00 -15.12
N ALA A 4 0.41 -18.91 -15.40
CA ALA A 4 -0.56 -18.17 -14.60
C ALA A 4 -0.82 -18.83 -13.24
N VAL A 5 -0.80 -20.17 -13.16
CA VAL A 5 -1.07 -20.94 -11.93
C VAL A 5 0.12 -20.89 -10.97
N SER A 6 1.34 -20.81 -11.50
CA SER A 6 2.56 -20.63 -10.68
C SER A 6 2.62 -19.26 -10.01
N ARG A 7 1.90 -18.25 -10.52
CA ARG A 7 1.94 -16.87 -10.02
C ARG A 7 0.99 -16.64 -8.84
N THR A 8 -0.14 -17.34 -8.80
CA THR A 8 -1.08 -17.34 -7.67
C THR A 8 -0.56 -18.15 -6.48
N ALA A 9 0.14 -19.28 -6.72
CA ALA A 9 0.79 -20.04 -5.65
C ALA A 9 1.97 -19.31 -4.98
N ALA A 10 2.49 -18.25 -5.61
CA ALA A 10 3.54 -17.39 -5.08
C ALA A 10 3.03 -16.19 -4.28
N GLN A 11 1.70 -16.06 -4.07
CA GLN A 11 1.12 -15.06 -3.16
C GLN A 11 1.49 -15.40 -1.71
N ARG A 12 2.71 -15.06 -1.33
CA ARG A 12 3.21 -15.18 0.05
C ARG A 12 2.27 -14.40 0.96
N SER A 13 1.67 -15.07 1.92
CA SER A 13 0.86 -14.47 2.99
C SER A 13 1.66 -13.38 3.67
N PHE A 14 1.32 -12.11 3.41
CA PHE A 14 2.02 -10.96 3.96
C PHE A 14 1.62 -10.82 5.43
N SER A 15 2.41 -11.43 6.32
CA SER A 15 2.22 -11.33 7.76
C SER A 15 3.05 -10.17 8.31
N LEU A 16 2.38 -9.15 8.84
CA LEU A 16 3.01 -7.99 9.49
C LEU A 16 3.85 -8.40 10.69
N MET A 17 3.38 -9.36 11.49
CA MET A 17 4.10 -9.85 12.67
C MET A 17 5.37 -10.62 12.28
N THR A 18 5.31 -11.39 11.18
CA THR A 18 6.47 -12.09 10.62
C THR A 18 7.46 -11.10 10.01
N ALA A 19 6.97 -10.07 9.32
CA ALA A 19 7.80 -9.00 8.78
C ALA A 19 8.51 -8.20 9.90
N ALA A 20 7.79 -7.83 10.96
CA ALA A 20 8.34 -7.14 12.11
C ALA A 20 9.39 -7.99 12.85
N ARG A 21 9.12 -9.29 13.06
CA ARG A 21 10.08 -10.22 13.69
C ARG A 21 11.31 -10.46 12.82
N SER A 22 11.14 -10.52 11.50
CA SER A 22 12.25 -10.60 10.54
C SER A 22 13.07 -9.32 10.52
N ALA A 23 12.42 -8.15 10.63
CA ALA A 23 13.09 -6.86 10.72
C ALA A 23 13.91 -6.76 12.02
N ALA A 24 13.33 -7.15 13.16
CA ALA A 24 14.04 -7.17 14.45
C ALA A 24 15.27 -8.09 14.43
N ARG A 25 15.13 -9.33 13.92
CA ARG A 25 16.27 -10.26 13.76
C ARG A 25 17.32 -9.78 12.77
N SER A 26 16.93 -8.97 11.78
CA SER A 26 17.87 -8.35 10.85
C SER A 26 18.71 -7.22 11.47
N MET A 27 18.37 -6.79 12.69
CA MET A 27 19.11 -5.80 13.47
C MET A 27 20.01 -6.44 14.54
N GLU A 28 19.85 -7.73 14.84
CA GLU A 28 20.79 -8.47 15.69
C GLU A 28 22.14 -8.57 14.95
N PRO A 29 23.30 -8.36 15.60
CA PRO A 29 24.59 -8.52 14.94
C PRO A 29 24.85 -10.01 14.63
N HIS A 30 24.45 -10.46 13.45
CA HIS A 30 24.69 -11.82 12.99
C HIS A 30 26.17 -11.96 12.54
N PRO A 31 26.95 -12.88 13.13
CA PRO A 31 28.41 -12.95 12.97
C PRO A 31 28.90 -13.27 11.54
N PHE A 32 28.02 -13.67 10.63
CA PHE A 32 28.37 -14.07 9.26
C PHE A 32 27.71 -13.26 8.16
N GLN A 33 26.81 -12.33 8.51
CA GLN A 33 26.19 -11.49 7.50
C GLN A 33 27.13 -10.31 7.25
N ARG A 34 28.01 -10.48 6.27
CA ARG A 34 28.60 -9.37 5.53
C ARG A 34 27.44 -8.65 4.86
N VAL A 35 26.71 -7.80 5.59
CA VAL A 35 25.96 -6.73 4.96
C VAL A 35 26.99 -6.03 4.10
N SER A 36 26.86 -6.16 2.77
CA SER A 36 27.73 -5.45 1.85
C SER A 36 27.75 -4.01 2.36
N ALA A 37 28.92 -3.50 2.74
CA ALA A 37 29.11 -2.13 3.21
C ALA A 37 28.64 -1.06 2.19
N THR A 38 28.05 -1.52 1.08
CA THR A 38 27.57 -0.84 -0.10
C THR A 38 26.04 -0.92 -0.26
N ARG A 39 25.22 -1.26 0.76
CA ARG A 39 23.78 -0.94 0.66
C ARG A 39 23.59 0.54 0.98
N LYS A 40 23.91 1.42 0.03
CA LYS A 40 23.41 2.80 0.07
C LYS A 40 21.89 2.73 0.21
N SER A 41 21.34 3.53 1.13
CA SER A 41 19.89 3.73 1.19
C SER A 41 19.39 3.99 -0.22
N ALA A 42 18.37 3.24 -0.65
CA ALA A 42 17.74 3.49 -1.94
C ALA A 42 17.36 4.98 -2.01
N LYS A 43 17.63 5.62 -3.15
CA LYS A 43 17.20 7.00 -3.35
C LYS A 43 15.69 7.06 -3.10
N ALA A 44 15.25 8.02 -2.31
CA ALA A 44 13.84 8.24 -2.09
C ALA A 44 13.17 8.58 -3.43
N ASP A 45 12.31 7.68 -3.91
CA ASP A 45 11.51 7.89 -5.12
C ASP A 45 10.19 8.57 -4.75
N TRP A 46 10.26 9.88 -4.50
CA TRP A 46 9.11 10.70 -4.18
C TRP A 46 8.10 10.75 -5.32
N ALA A 47 8.56 10.64 -6.57
CA ALA A 47 7.70 10.68 -7.75
C ALA A 47 6.88 9.39 -7.88
N GLY A 48 7.51 8.23 -7.68
CA GLY A 48 6.83 6.93 -7.65
C GLY A 48 5.82 6.84 -6.51
N GLU A 49 6.20 7.31 -5.32
CA GLU A 49 5.34 7.31 -4.14
C GLU A 49 4.13 8.24 -4.31
N ALA A 50 4.34 9.45 -4.83
CA ALA A 50 3.26 10.40 -5.14
C ALA A 50 2.31 9.85 -6.21
N LYS A 51 2.83 9.20 -7.25
CA LYS A 51 2.01 8.56 -8.30
C LYS A 51 1.18 7.41 -7.73
N ARG A 52 1.74 6.62 -6.82
CA ARG A 52 1.04 5.53 -6.12
C ARG A 52 -0.09 6.09 -5.25
N LEU A 53 0.21 7.11 -4.45
CA LEU A 53 -0.77 7.78 -3.61
C LEU A 53 -1.88 8.42 -4.44
N GLY A 54 -1.52 9.11 -5.52
CA GLY A 54 -2.49 9.71 -6.45
C GLY A 54 -3.44 8.69 -7.05
N LYS A 55 -2.94 7.51 -7.45
CA LYS A 55 -3.78 6.40 -7.93
C LYS A 55 -4.72 5.88 -6.85
N GLN A 56 -4.24 5.72 -5.61
CA GLN A 56 -5.09 5.30 -4.49
C GLN A 56 -6.19 6.34 -4.23
N MET A 57 -5.84 7.62 -4.15
CA MET A 57 -6.80 8.69 -3.92
C MET A 57 -7.84 8.77 -5.03
N ALA A 58 -7.45 8.61 -6.30
CA ALA A 58 -8.39 8.61 -7.42
C ALA A 58 -9.45 7.49 -7.33
N ILE A 59 -9.13 6.37 -6.69
CA ILE A 59 -10.06 5.24 -6.52
C ILE A 59 -10.91 5.43 -5.26
N PHE A 60 -10.28 5.77 -4.14
CA PHE A 60 -10.95 5.80 -2.84
C PHE A 60 -11.72 7.10 -2.58
N ALA A 61 -11.22 8.25 -3.05
CA ALA A 61 -11.87 9.53 -2.79
C ALA A 61 -13.30 9.58 -3.34
N PRO A 62 -13.61 9.16 -4.58
CA PRO A 62 -14.99 9.13 -5.07
C PRO A 62 -15.90 8.21 -4.24
N GLY A 63 -15.43 7.01 -3.90
CA GLY A 63 -16.20 6.05 -3.11
C GLY A 63 -16.52 6.57 -1.71
N ILE A 64 -15.54 7.17 -1.05
CA ILE A 64 -15.69 7.80 0.27
C ILE A 64 -16.62 9.01 0.19
N THR A 65 -16.46 9.86 -0.83
CA THR A 65 -17.32 11.04 -1.03
C THR A 65 -18.77 10.65 -1.26
N VAL A 66 -19.06 9.57 -1.99
CA VAL A 66 -20.45 9.10 -2.14
C VAL A 66 -20.95 8.51 -0.82
N LEU A 67 -20.15 7.67 -0.15
CA LEU A 67 -20.56 6.99 1.08
C LEU A 67 -20.83 7.95 2.24
N LEU A 68 -20.04 9.02 2.38
CA LEU A 68 -20.20 10.01 3.45
C LEU A 68 -20.95 11.27 3.01
N GLY A 69 -20.89 11.62 1.72
CA GLY A 69 -21.47 12.83 1.17
C GLY A 69 -22.90 12.68 0.68
N TRP A 70 -23.46 11.47 0.60
CA TRP A 70 -24.85 11.27 0.17
C TRP A 70 -25.92 12.08 0.95
N PRO A 71 -25.86 12.32 2.27
CA PRO A 71 -26.88 13.14 2.93
C PRO A 71 -26.79 14.61 2.52
N TYR A 72 -25.57 15.13 2.31
CA TYR A 72 -25.36 16.48 1.81
C TYR A 72 -25.81 16.60 0.35
N LEU A 73 -25.46 15.61 -0.49
CA LEU A 73 -25.91 15.54 -1.87
C LEU A 73 -27.44 15.46 -1.96
N ALA A 74 -28.08 14.65 -1.11
CA ALA A 74 -29.53 14.55 -1.01
C ALA A 74 -30.15 15.89 -0.58
N LYS A 75 -29.55 16.60 0.39
CA LYS A 75 -30.00 17.93 0.79
C LYS A 75 -29.92 18.92 -0.38
N VAL A 76 -28.79 19.00 -1.09
CA VAL A 76 -28.61 19.94 -2.21
C VAL A 76 -29.59 19.65 -3.37
N ILE A 77 -29.86 18.37 -3.64
CA ILE A 77 -30.83 17.97 -4.68
C ILE A 77 -32.28 18.23 -4.24
N ALA A 78 -32.60 17.99 -2.96
CA ALA A 78 -33.95 18.14 -2.42
C ALA A 78 -34.32 19.59 -2.08
N ASP A 79 -33.38 20.43 -1.64
CA ASP A 79 -33.59 21.88 -1.40
C ASP A 79 -33.96 22.63 -2.70
N GLY A 80 -33.72 22.04 -3.88
CA GLY A 80 -34.18 22.56 -5.17
C GLY A 80 -35.58 22.08 -5.60
N HIS A 81 -36.23 21.19 -4.85
CA HIS A 81 -37.53 20.58 -5.14
C HIS A 81 -38.59 20.82 -4.05
N VAL A 82 -38.39 21.82 -3.17
CA VAL A 82 -39.42 22.33 -2.25
C VAL A 82 -39.59 23.83 -2.46
#